data_AF-A0A9J2PGK7-F1
#
_entry.id   AF-A0A9J2PGK7-F1
#
_cell.length_a   1.000
_cell.length_b   1.000
_cell.length_c   1.000
_cell.angle_alpha   90.00
_cell.angle_beta   90.00
_cell.angle_gamma   90.00
#
_symmetry.space_group_name_H-M   'P 1'
#
loop_
_entity.id
_entity.type
_entity.pdbx_description
1 polymer ?
#
loop_
_entity_poly.entity_id
_entity_poly.type
_entity_poly.pdbx_seq_one_letter_code
_entity_poly.pdbx_strand_id
1 'polypeptide(L)'
;QFRTGICGGTSKHERNGHHICGILPLRFSSYPGQEECELVDFLAALLAIVAECEQLSLRSRNRIPQEKELKMTSEIEEQIASGINSLEKVANILQNLCCLASGQVTMREVEGLEMDRLKEMMQGAVEKEHGQLDGTRAQELVKNYLSTLRGVLVQLADELDRGTLEVDPPEKKPFPPLLERAHTRKQDAVEAEGLRWQVEKKDNEIVELKKTLRARADDISNYRLRLEMADKKIESSGKADESRVQRLQARCDELQNELKKSRAEFEETMDALQRDLDATEKENAELKERAKNMSKKALLMNLSNTLNQQNMSSAPSTPTSAGASFATHAAEIAYLEAELSERQKALKWADTRIRQLKAQETLRLLSEMRPLAVPNDICGPLTLAAAQSVEREELDKVLREAETLQTESRKFQIPYVNDPNKSRKANLAAEQLYYSQAANISRRILELKQRVQCIWARHHPGEPLPSLFASFNSVAVTKSEKTLNDGAIGIHSAEYKSAFNKLFGNLEEERRIFEEKRRA
;
A
#
# COMPACT_ATOMS: atom_id res chain seq x y z
N GLN A 1 2.14 -25.68 -39.05
CA GLN A 1 2.03 -25.99 -40.50
C GLN A 1 2.38 -24.80 -41.41
N PHE A 2 2.21 -23.54 -41.01
CA PHE A 2 2.66 -22.39 -41.82
C PHE A 2 4.16 -22.43 -42.23
N ARG A 3 5.07 -22.80 -41.32
CA ARG A 3 6.51 -22.96 -41.64
C ARG A 3 6.83 -23.97 -42.75
N THR A 4 5.97 -24.98 -42.96
CA THR A 4 6.14 -25.97 -44.03
C THR A 4 5.47 -25.57 -45.34
N GLY A 5 4.46 -24.70 -45.32
CA GLY A 5 3.73 -24.27 -46.53
C GLY A 5 4.55 -23.38 -47.48
N ILE A 6 5.48 -22.59 -46.95
CA ILE A 6 6.20 -21.56 -47.72
C ILE A 6 7.61 -22.00 -48.13
N CYS A 7 8.31 -22.82 -47.34
CA CYS A 7 9.68 -23.30 -47.66
C CYS A 7 9.94 -24.78 -47.29
N GLY A 8 8.92 -25.58 -46.95
CA GLY A 8 9.06 -27.02 -46.64
C GLY A 8 9.14 -27.92 -47.88
N GLY A 9 9.89 -27.52 -48.92
CA GLY A 9 9.75 -28.08 -50.28
C GLY A 9 11.04 -28.09 -51.10
N THR A 10 12.12 -28.69 -50.59
CA THR A 10 13.44 -28.83 -51.24
C THR A 10 13.44 -29.80 -52.43
N SER A 11 12.62 -29.54 -53.46
CA SER A 11 12.64 -30.26 -54.75
C SER A 11 11.98 -29.53 -55.94
N LYS A 12 11.48 -28.29 -55.78
CA LYS A 12 10.79 -27.55 -56.87
C LYS A 12 11.23 -26.10 -57.10
N HIS A 13 12.07 -25.50 -56.26
CA HIS A 13 12.31 -24.05 -56.33
C HIS A 13 13.00 -23.55 -57.61
N GLU A 14 13.76 -24.41 -58.31
CA GLU A 14 14.36 -24.09 -59.62
C GLU A 14 13.31 -23.84 -60.73
N ARG A 15 12.09 -24.39 -60.62
CA ARG A 15 11.04 -24.18 -61.63
C ARG A 15 10.38 -22.81 -61.53
N ASN A 16 10.05 -22.34 -60.33
CA ASN A 16 9.26 -21.12 -60.18
C ASN A 16 10.05 -19.84 -60.49
N GLY A 17 11.38 -19.85 -60.34
CA GLY A 17 12.25 -18.72 -60.75
C GLY A 17 12.28 -18.46 -62.26
N HIS A 18 11.96 -19.47 -63.09
CA HIS A 18 11.98 -19.33 -64.54
C HIS A 18 10.76 -18.59 -65.11
N HIS A 19 9.61 -18.58 -64.42
CA HIS A 19 8.37 -18.03 -64.98
C HIS A 19 8.34 -16.49 -65.03
N ILE A 20 8.94 -15.79 -64.05
CA ILE A 20 9.02 -14.32 -64.04
C ILE A 20 10.13 -13.81 -64.99
N CYS A 21 11.15 -14.64 -65.24
CA CYS A 21 12.27 -14.32 -66.13
C CYS A 21 11.84 -14.07 -67.59
N GLY A 22 10.63 -14.52 -68.00
CA GLY A 22 10.12 -14.42 -69.37
C GLY A 22 9.96 -12.99 -69.94
N ILE A 23 9.94 -11.94 -69.11
CA ILE A 23 9.83 -10.56 -69.61
C ILE A 23 11.16 -10.08 -70.25
N LEU A 24 12.32 -10.59 -69.80
CA LEU A 24 13.62 -10.26 -70.42
C LEU A 24 13.71 -10.68 -71.89
N PRO A 25 13.44 -11.95 -72.28
CA PRO A 25 13.47 -12.36 -73.69
C PRO A 25 12.40 -11.70 -74.55
N LEU A 26 11.26 -11.23 -73.99
CA LEU A 26 10.32 -10.38 -74.73
C LEU A 26 10.95 -9.04 -75.13
N ARG A 27 11.72 -8.41 -74.23
CA ARG A 27 12.48 -7.18 -74.56
C ARG A 27 13.63 -7.46 -75.54
N PHE A 28 14.22 -8.65 -75.47
CA PHE A 28 15.31 -9.10 -76.37
C PHE A 28 14.83 -9.54 -77.76
N SER A 29 13.53 -9.80 -77.94
CA SER A 29 12.92 -10.21 -79.22
C SER A 29 12.07 -9.11 -79.88
N SER A 30 12.32 -7.85 -79.54
CA SER A 30 11.77 -6.67 -80.22
C SER A 30 12.85 -6.00 -81.08
N TYR A 31 12.48 -5.46 -82.24
CA TYR A 31 13.42 -4.83 -83.16
C TYR A 31 14.09 -3.58 -82.53
N PRO A 32 15.42 -3.41 -82.64
CA PRO A 32 16.10 -2.21 -82.18
C PRO A 32 15.71 -0.99 -83.04
N GLY A 33 15.10 0.02 -82.41
CA GLY A 33 14.69 1.26 -83.06
C GLY A 33 13.24 1.71 -82.80
N GLN A 34 12.41 0.90 -82.14
CA GLN A 34 11.04 1.27 -81.74
C GLN A 34 10.98 1.69 -80.25
N GLU A 35 11.67 2.78 -79.90
CA GLU A 35 11.75 3.25 -78.50
C GLU A 35 10.50 4.02 -78.04
N GLU A 36 9.75 4.66 -78.94
CA GLU A 36 8.49 5.37 -78.66
C GLU A 36 7.26 4.48 -78.92
N CYS A 37 7.04 3.44 -78.10
CA CYS A 37 5.94 2.49 -78.26
C CYS A 37 5.21 2.20 -76.94
N GLU A 38 3.88 2.42 -76.92
CA GLU A 38 3.01 2.22 -75.74
C GLU A 38 3.21 0.87 -75.03
N LEU A 39 3.49 -0.20 -75.80
CA LEU A 39 3.71 -1.54 -75.28
C LEU A 39 5.06 -1.67 -74.54
N VAL A 40 6.09 -0.93 -74.96
CA VAL A 40 7.40 -0.90 -74.30
C VAL A 40 7.28 -0.20 -72.94
N ASP A 41 6.58 0.94 -72.90
CA ASP A 41 6.27 1.66 -71.65
C ASP A 41 5.42 0.80 -70.71
N PHE A 42 4.42 0.10 -71.24
CA PHE A 42 3.60 -0.84 -70.48
C PHE A 42 4.44 -1.97 -69.87
N LEU A 43 5.29 -2.64 -70.66
CA LEU A 43 6.17 -3.71 -70.17
C LEU A 43 7.21 -3.19 -69.16
N ALA A 44 7.73 -1.98 -69.34
CA ALA A 44 8.61 -1.33 -68.37
C ALA A 44 7.89 -1.02 -67.05
N ALA A 45 6.64 -0.56 -67.10
CA ALA A 45 5.80 -0.34 -65.92
C ALA A 45 5.44 -1.65 -65.19
N LEU A 46 5.18 -2.76 -65.91
CA LEU A 46 5.00 -4.07 -65.29
C LEU A 46 6.29 -4.54 -64.59
N LEU A 47 7.46 -4.38 -65.23
CA LEU A 47 8.77 -4.72 -64.64
C LEU A 47 9.04 -3.94 -63.34
N ALA A 48 8.73 -2.65 -63.30
CA ALA A 48 8.86 -1.83 -62.10
C ALA A 48 7.99 -2.36 -60.95
N ILE A 49 6.71 -2.70 -61.22
CA ILE A 49 5.81 -3.26 -60.21
C ILE A 49 6.28 -4.64 -59.73
N VAL A 50 6.80 -5.50 -60.62
CA VAL A 50 7.38 -6.81 -60.24
C VAL A 50 8.59 -6.63 -59.33
N ALA A 51 9.49 -5.69 -59.64
CA ALA A 51 10.65 -5.39 -58.80
C ALA A 51 10.26 -4.86 -57.40
N GLU A 52 9.24 -3.99 -57.32
CA GLU A 52 8.68 -3.55 -56.03
C GLU A 52 8.09 -4.72 -55.23
N CYS A 53 7.33 -5.62 -55.88
CA CYS A 53 6.80 -6.83 -55.26
C CYS A 53 7.90 -7.77 -54.74
N GLU A 54 9.04 -7.88 -55.44
CA GLU A 54 10.20 -8.64 -54.97
C GLU A 54 10.80 -7.99 -53.70
N GLN A 55 11.04 -6.68 -53.70
CA GLN A 55 11.59 -5.98 -52.54
C GLN A 55 10.66 -6.06 -51.31
N LEU A 56 9.35 -5.94 -51.50
CA LEU A 56 8.35 -6.12 -50.44
C LEU A 56 8.35 -7.56 -49.91
N SER A 57 8.47 -8.56 -50.79
CA SER A 57 8.57 -9.98 -50.41
C SER A 57 9.83 -10.26 -49.58
N LEU A 58 10.97 -9.66 -49.96
CA LEU A 58 12.23 -9.75 -49.23
C LEU A 58 12.16 -9.05 -47.86
N ARG A 59 11.56 -7.84 -47.78
CA ARG A 59 11.29 -7.11 -46.54
C ARG A 59 10.46 -7.96 -45.57
N SER A 60 9.30 -8.45 -46.03
CA SER A 60 8.42 -9.32 -45.26
C SER A 60 9.12 -10.59 -44.76
N ARG A 61 9.82 -11.32 -45.65
CA ARG A 61 10.57 -12.53 -45.28
C ARG A 61 11.61 -12.26 -44.20
N ASN A 62 12.33 -11.14 -44.27
CA ASN A 62 13.36 -10.76 -43.32
C ASN A 62 12.79 -10.22 -41.98
N ARG A 63 11.47 -10.05 -41.86
CA ARG A 63 10.77 -9.67 -40.62
C ARG A 63 10.06 -10.80 -39.90
N ILE A 64 9.87 -11.96 -40.53
CA ILE A 64 9.29 -13.14 -39.88
C ILE A 64 10.19 -13.59 -38.70
N PRO A 65 9.69 -13.62 -37.45
CA PRO A 65 10.48 -14.02 -36.29
C PRO A 65 10.99 -15.46 -36.37
N GLN A 66 12.21 -15.69 -35.88
CA GLN A 66 12.81 -17.02 -35.85
C GLN A 66 12.36 -17.88 -34.65
N GLU A 67 11.91 -17.26 -33.55
CA GLU A 67 11.60 -17.95 -32.28
C GLU A 67 10.18 -17.71 -31.74
N LYS A 68 9.47 -16.66 -32.20
CA LYS A 68 8.09 -16.36 -31.76
C LYS A 68 7.06 -17.09 -32.63
N GLU A 69 5.90 -17.39 -32.05
CA GLU A 69 4.73 -17.86 -32.81
C GLU A 69 4.03 -16.67 -33.49
N LEU A 70 3.58 -16.85 -34.73
CA LEU A 70 2.80 -15.87 -35.47
C LEU A 70 1.33 -16.29 -35.53
N LYS A 71 0.42 -15.37 -35.23
CA LYS A 71 -1.02 -15.53 -35.39
C LYS A 71 -1.44 -14.93 -36.73
N MET A 72 -1.62 -15.78 -37.72
CA MET A 72 -2.34 -15.37 -38.93
C MET A 72 -3.83 -15.19 -38.59
N THR A 73 -4.45 -14.14 -39.12
CA THR A 73 -5.90 -13.90 -39.05
C THR A 73 -6.54 -14.35 -40.36
N SER A 74 -7.81 -14.78 -40.33
CA SER A 74 -8.55 -15.18 -41.55
C SER A 74 -8.47 -14.12 -42.63
N GLU A 75 -8.61 -12.85 -42.25
CA GLU A 75 -8.48 -11.68 -43.12
C GLU A 75 -7.13 -11.61 -43.86
N ILE A 76 -6.01 -11.92 -43.17
CA ILE A 76 -4.68 -11.92 -43.80
C ILE A 76 -4.45 -13.21 -44.61
N GLU A 77 -5.01 -14.35 -44.20
CA GLU A 77 -5.00 -15.58 -45.01
C GLU A 77 -5.75 -15.36 -46.34
N GLU A 78 -6.90 -14.70 -46.30
CA GLU A 78 -7.73 -14.32 -47.46
C GLU A 78 -7.02 -13.29 -48.36
N GLN A 79 -6.39 -12.26 -47.76
CA GLN A 79 -5.57 -11.29 -48.51
C GLN A 79 -4.38 -11.97 -49.21
N ILE A 80 -3.62 -12.81 -48.52
CA ILE A 80 -2.48 -13.56 -49.10
C ILE A 80 -2.96 -14.49 -50.21
N ALA A 81 -4.07 -15.21 -50.03
CA ALA A 81 -4.65 -16.06 -51.07
C ALA A 81 -5.09 -15.26 -52.31
N SER A 82 -5.66 -14.06 -52.12
CA SER A 82 -6.00 -13.13 -53.21
C SER A 82 -4.76 -12.64 -53.97
N GLY A 83 -3.67 -12.33 -53.24
CA GLY A 83 -2.37 -11.98 -53.82
C GLY A 83 -1.77 -13.12 -54.65
N ILE A 84 -1.77 -14.35 -54.13
CA ILE A 84 -1.27 -15.55 -54.83
C ILE A 84 -2.06 -15.81 -56.12
N ASN A 85 -3.40 -15.77 -56.06
CA ASN A 85 -4.28 -15.90 -57.22
C ASN A 85 -4.01 -14.81 -58.28
N SER A 86 -3.77 -13.57 -57.86
CA SER A 86 -3.40 -12.46 -58.75
C SER A 86 -2.04 -12.69 -59.42
N LEU A 87 -1.05 -13.21 -58.70
CA LEU A 87 0.26 -13.59 -59.25
C LEU A 87 0.15 -14.75 -60.25
N GLU A 88 -0.60 -15.80 -59.92
CA GLU A 88 -0.79 -16.98 -60.77
C GLU A 88 -1.40 -16.62 -62.12
N LYS A 89 -2.43 -15.76 -62.14
CA LYS A 89 -3.04 -15.25 -63.38
C LYS A 89 -2.05 -14.48 -64.25
N VAL A 90 -1.27 -13.56 -63.66
CA VAL A 90 -0.26 -12.81 -64.42
C VAL A 90 0.85 -13.72 -64.93
N ALA A 91 1.30 -14.68 -64.14
CA ALA A 91 2.28 -15.68 -64.56
C ALA A 91 1.76 -16.53 -65.73
N ASN A 92 0.51 -16.98 -65.71
CA ASN A 92 -0.10 -17.74 -66.79
C ASN A 92 -0.24 -16.91 -68.08
N ILE A 93 -0.68 -15.65 -67.99
CA ILE A 93 -0.79 -14.72 -69.13
C ILE A 93 0.60 -14.46 -69.75
N LEU A 94 1.60 -14.13 -68.93
CA LEU A 94 2.98 -13.89 -69.39
C LEU A 94 3.62 -15.17 -69.96
N GLN A 95 3.38 -16.34 -69.37
CA GLN A 95 3.88 -17.61 -69.87
C GLN A 95 3.24 -17.99 -71.21
N ASN A 96 1.92 -17.78 -71.37
CA ASN A 96 1.21 -17.91 -72.64
C ASN A 96 1.82 -16.99 -73.70
N LEU A 97 2.03 -15.70 -73.38
CA LEU A 97 2.66 -14.72 -74.27
C LEU A 97 4.09 -15.12 -74.69
N CYS A 98 4.93 -15.54 -73.73
CA CYS A 98 6.29 -15.97 -74.01
C CYS A 98 6.33 -17.21 -74.93
N CYS A 99 5.42 -18.17 -74.73
CA CYS A 99 5.29 -19.34 -75.60
C CYS A 99 4.86 -18.96 -77.03
N LEU A 100 3.87 -18.06 -77.17
CA LEU A 100 3.42 -17.56 -78.48
C LEU A 100 4.53 -16.80 -79.21
N ALA A 101 5.20 -15.87 -78.53
CA ALA A 101 6.31 -15.10 -79.09
C ALA A 101 7.49 -16.01 -79.52
N SER A 102 7.94 -16.91 -78.64
CA SER A 102 9.04 -17.85 -78.92
C SER A 102 8.71 -18.77 -80.09
N GLY A 103 7.47 -19.26 -80.18
CA GLY A 103 7.00 -20.06 -81.32
C GLY A 103 7.03 -19.27 -82.63
N GLN A 104 6.63 -17.99 -82.61
CA GLN A 104 6.63 -17.14 -83.81
C GLN A 104 8.03 -16.75 -84.29
N VAL A 105 8.98 -16.52 -83.38
CA VAL A 105 10.40 -16.30 -83.70
C VAL A 105 11.00 -17.58 -84.32
N THR A 106 10.83 -18.72 -83.66
CA THR A 106 11.40 -20.00 -84.09
C THR A 106 10.85 -20.47 -85.46
N MET A 107 9.55 -20.23 -85.72
CA MET A 107 8.90 -20.65 -86.97
C MET A 107 9.15 -19.71 -88.18
N ARG A 108 9.86 -18.59 -87.99
CA ARG A 108 10.11 -17.61 -89.06
C ARG A 108 11.59 -17.20 -89.24
N GLU A 109 12.50 -17.65 -88.37
CA GLU A 109 13.93 -17.32 -88.41
C GLU A 109 14.22 -15.80 -88.37
N VAL A 110 13.37 -15.01 -87.70
CA VAL A 110 13.49 -13.54 -87.63
C VAL A 110 14.17 -13.13 -86.32
N GLU A 111 15.08 -12.15 -86.39
CA GLU A 111 15.79 -11.60 -85.22
C GLU A 111 14.88 -10.91 -84.19
N GLY A 112 13.62 -10.59 -84.55
CA GLY A 112 12.66 -9.97 -83.66
C GLY A 112 11.21 -10.02 -84.16
N LEU A 113 10.32 -9.46 -83.35
CA LEU A 113 8.87 -9.35 -83.57
C LEU A 113 8.47 -7.87 -83.68
N GLU A 114 7.45 -7.60 -84.49
CA GLU A 114 6.81 -6.28 -84.61
C GLU A 114 5.95 -5.98 -83.37
N MET A 115 5.97 -4.74 -82.89
CA MET A 115 5.36 -4.37 -81.61
C MET A 115 3.84 -4.55 -81.59
N ASP A 116 3.13 -4.21 -82.65
CA ASP A 116 1.68 -4.43 -82.76
C ASP A 116 1.33 -5.92 -82.71
N ARG A 117 2.15 -6.77 -83.34
CA ARG A 117 2.00 -8.22 -83.31
C ARG A 117 2.22 -8.80 -81.90
N LEU A 118 3.08 -8.18 -81.11
CA LEU A 118 3.24 -8.51 -79.69
C LEU A 118 2.03 -8.03 -78.85
N LYS A 119 1.43 -6.88 -79.21
CA LYS A 119 0.18 -6.36 -78.63
C LYS A 119 -0.98 -7.33 -78.88
N GLU A 120 -1.13 -7.82 -80.11
CA GLU A 120 -2.09 -8.87 -80.49
C GLU A 120 -1.87 -10.18 -79.73
N MET A 121 -0.63 -10.68 -79.66
CA MET A 121 -0.33 -11.92 -78.94
C MET A 121 -0.58 -11.79 -77.43
N MET A 122 -0.39 -10.61 -76.85
CA MET A 122 -0.72 -10.35 -75.45
C MET A 122 -2.23 -10.25 -75.22
N GLN A 123 -2.98 -9.60 -76.12
CA GLN A 123 -4.44 -9.61 -76.08
C GLN A 123 -4.96 -11.06 -76.14
N GLY A 124 -4.54 -11.85 -77.13
CA GLY A 124 -4.93 -13.27 -77.24
C GLY A 124 -4.54 -14.14 -76.04
N ALA A 125 -3.42 -13.83 -75.37
CA ALA A 125 -3.01 -14.50 -74.13
C ALA A 125 -3.92 -14.16 -72.93
N VAL A 126 -4.53 -12.97 -72.90
CA VAL A 126 -5.55 -12.58 -71.90
C VAL A 126 -6.92 -13.13 -72.29
N GLU A 127 -7.31 -13.07 -73.57
CA GLU A 127 -8.60 -13.55 -74.07
C GLU A 127 -8.79 -15.06 -73.84
N LYS A 128 -7.70 -15.83 -73.91
CA LYS A 128 -7.68 -17.27 -73.57
C LYS A 128 -8.12 -17.55 -72.13
N GLU A 129 -7.79 -16.67 -71.18
CA GLU A 129 -8.07 -16.84 -69.75
C GLU A 129 -9.39 -16.17 -69.33
N HIS A 130 -9.82 -15.09 -70.02
CA HIS A 130 -10.89 -14.19 -69.56
C HIS A 130 -11.95 -13.83 -70.61
N GLY A 131 -11.88 -14.37 -71.82
CA GLY A 131 -12.80 -14.05 -72.92
C GLY A 131 -12.43 -12.77 -73.68
N GLN A 132 -13.15 -12.51 -74.77
CA GLN A 132 -12.81 -11.47 -75.74
C GLN A 132 -12.80 -10.06 -75.12
N LEU A 133 -11.69 -9.33 -75.30
CA LEU A 133 -11.35 -8.10 -74.58
C LEU A 133 -10.52 -7.16 -75.46
N ASP A 134 -10.90 -5.89 -75.55
CA ASP A 134 -10.09 -4.88 -76.25
C ASP A 134 -8.66 -4.83 -75.68
N GLY A 135 -7.64 -4.72 -76.54
CA GLY A 135 -6.23 -4.80 -76.14
C GLY A 135 -5.78 -3.81 -75.05
N THR A 136 -6.42 -2.64 -74.94
CA THR A 136 -6.20 -1.69 -73.83
C THR A 136 -6.74 -2.21 -72.50
N ARG A 137 -7.95 -2.80 -72.48
CA ARG A 137 -8.53 -3.42 -71.29
C ARG A 137 -7.75 -4.66 -70.87
N ALA A 138 -7.20 -5.41 -71.83
CA ALA A 138 -6.30 -6.53 -71.57
C ALA A 138 -5.01 -6.08 -70.85
N GLN A 139 -4.40 -4.96 -71.28
CA GLN A 139 -3.28 -4.33 -70.59
C GLN A 139 -3.63 -3.86 -69.17
N GLU A 140 -4.73 -3.11 -69.03
CA GLU A 140 -5.21 -2.62 -67.73
C GLU A 140 -5.46 -3.77 -66.75
N LEU A 141 -6.05 -4.87 -67.20
CA LEU A 141 -6.36 -6.03 -66.37
C LEU A 141 -5.09 -6.73 -65.84
N VAL A 142 -4.05 -6.91 -66.66
CA VAL A 142 -2.76 -7.45 -66.21
C VAL A 142 -2.09 -6.51 -65.19
N LYS A 143 -2.14 -5.20 -65.44
CA LYS A 143 -1.63 -4.18 -64.51
C LYS A 143 -2.41 -4.17 -63.18
N ASN A 144 -3.72 -4.39 -63.22
CA ASN A 144 -4.58 -4.44 -62.05
C ASN A 144 -4.27 -5.67 -61.17
N TYR A 145 -4.03 -6.85 -61.73
CA TYR A 145 -3.59 -8.00 -60.93
C TYR A 145 -2.22 -7.79 -60.26
N LEU A 146 -1.23 -7.23 -60.96
CA LEU A 146 0.04 -6.88 -60.33
C LEU A 146 -0.12 -5.79 -59.25
N SER A 147 -1.02 -4.83 -59.46
CA SER A 147 -1.33 -3.78 -58.47
C SER A 147 -2.02 -4.35 -57.22
N THR A 148 -2.90 -5.35 -57.37
CA THR A 148 -3.52 -6.10 -56.26
C THR A 148 -2.47 -6.88 -55.48
N LEU A 149 -1.59 -7.62 -56.17
CA LEU A 149 -0.45 -8.32 -55.54
C LEU A 149 0.44 -7.36 -54.75
N ARG A 150 0.80 -6.21 -55.33
CA ARG A 150 1.58 -5.15 -54.66
C ARG A 150 0.87 -4.63 -53.41
N GLY A 151 -0.44 -4.38 -53.49
CA GLY A 151 -1.24 -3.92 -52.34
C GLY A 151 -1.21 -4.88 -51.16
N VAL A 152 -1.44 -6.18 -51.43
CA VAL A 152 -1.34 -7.25 -50.42
C VAL A 152 0.06 -7.33 -49.81
N LEU A 153 1.11 -7.23 -50.64
CA LEU A 153 2.50 -7.29 -50.17
C LEU A 153 2.91 -6.07 -49.33
N VAL A 154 2.37 -4.87 -49.59
CA VAL A 154 2.55 -3.69 -48.72
C VAL A 154 1.87 -3.92 -47.37
N GLN A 155 0.60 -4.34 -47.36
CA GLN A 155 -0.17 -4.59 -46.13
C GLN A 155 0.51 -5.66 -45.25
N LEU A 156 0.96 -6.76 -45.86
CA LEU A 156 1.70 -7.81 -45.15
C LEU A 156 3.04 -7.32 -44.59
N ALA A 157 3.79 -6.50 -45.34
CA ALA A 157 5.05 -5.94 -44.87
C ALA A 157 4.86 -4.98 -43.67
N ASP A 158 3.82 -4.14 -43.71
CA ASP A 158 3.57 -3.16 -42.65
C ASP A 158 3.02 -3.82 -41.37
N GLU A 159 2.16 -4.85 -41.44
CA GLU A 159 1.73 -5.59 -40.25
C GLU A 159 2.87 -6.45 -39.64
N LEU A 160 3.80 -6.95 -40.47
CA LEU A 160 5.03 -7.59 -39.97
C LEU A 160 6.00 -6.60 -39.31
N ASP A 161 6.18 -5.40 -39.87
CA ASP A 161 7.01 -4.33 -39.24
C ASP A 161 6.35 -3.74 -37.97
N ARG A 162 5.02 -3.84 -37.83
CA ARG A 162 4.28 -3.44 -36.61
C ARG A 162 4.31 -4.49 -35.49
N GLY A 163 4.62 -5.74 -35.80
CA GLY A 163 4.59 -6.85 -34.83
C GLY A 163 3.19 -7.29 -34.40
N THR A 164 2.12 -6.78 -35.02
CA THR A 164 0.72 -7.11 -34.70
C THR A 164 0.37 -8.58 -34.91
N LEU A 165 1.18 -9.30 -35.69
CA LEU A 165 1.05 -10.73 -35.96
C LEU A 165 1.82 -11.61 -34.96
N GLU A 166 2.63 -11.03 -34.08
CA GLU A 166 3.33 -11.79 -33.04
C GLU A 166 2.36 -12.22 -31.94
N VAL A 167 2.42 -13.50 -31.55
CA VAL A 167 1.78 -13.97 -30.32
C VAL A 167 2.69 -13.60 -29.16
N ASP A 168 2.29 -12.59 -28.39
CA ASP A 168 2.78 -12.45 -27.02
C ASP A 168 2.60 -13.81 -26.31
N PRO A 169 3.66 -14.38 -25.70
CA PRO A 169 3.57 -15.68 -25.08
C PRO A 169 2.44 -15.63 -24.04
N PRO A 170 1.49 -16.58 -24.04
CA PRO A 170 0.35 -16.51 -23.14
C PRO A 170 0.86 -16.39 -21.72
N GLU A 171 0.24 -15.50 -20.92
CA GLU A 171 0.47 -15.43 -19.47
C GLU A 171 0.07 -16.77 -18.84
N LYS A 172 1.00 -17.72 -18.90
CA LYS A 172 1.08 -18.86 -18.01
C LYS A 172 1.38 -18.28 -16.64
N LYS A 173 0.33 -17.77 -15.97
CA LYS A 173 0.33 -17.58 -14.53
C LYS A 173 0.94 -18.86 -13.96
N PRO A 174 2.17 -18.81 -13.41
CA PRO A 174 3.00 -20.01 -13.28
C PRO A 174 2.41 -21.03 -12.29
N PHE A 175 1.40 -20.57 -11.56
CA PHE A 175 0.63 -21.28 -10.57
C PHE A 175 -0.86 -20.95 -10.75
N PRO A 176 -1.78 -21.93 -10.58
CA PRO A 176 -3.20 -21.66 -10.43
C PRO A 176 -3.47 -20.59 -9.34
N PRO A 177 -4.56 -19.81 -9.39
CA PRO A 177 -4.80 -18.69 -8.45
C PRO A 177 -4.86 -19.05 -6.95
N LEU A 178 -4.90 -20.34 -6.59
CA LEU A 178 -4.69 -20.80 -5.21
C LEU A 178 -3.20 -20.85 -4.83
N LEU A 179 -2.37 -21.38 -5.72
CA LEU A 179 -0.92 -21.49 -5.53
C LEU A 179 -0.20 -20.16 -5.77
N GLU A 180 -0.73 -19.29 -6.65
CA GLU A 180 -0.32 -17.87 -6.78
C GLU A 180 -0.43 -17.18 -5.41
N ARG A 181 -1.63 -17.22 -4.78
CA ARG A 181 -1.86 -16.68 -3.43
C ARG A 181 -1.04 -17.38 -2.34
N ALA A 182 -0.79 -18.69 -2.45
CA ALA A 182 0.08 -19.41 -1.50
C ALA A 182 1.54 -18.93 -1.61
N HIS A 183 2.02 -18.63 -2.81
CA HIS A 183 3.36 -18.07 -3.02
C HIS A 183 3.46 -16.64 -2.49
N THR A 184 2.45 -15.79 -2.73
CA THR A 184 2.36 -14.46 -2.13
C THR A 184 2.41 -14.56 -0.60
N ARG A 185 1.56 -15.39 0.02
CA ARG A 185 1.54 -15.60 1.48
C ARG A 185 2.87 -16.13 2.05
N LYS A 186 3.60 -16.94 1.29
CA LYS A 186 4.95 -17.39 1.68
C LYS A 186 5.96 -16.23 1.63
N GLN A 187 5.87 -15.36 0.64
CA GLN A 187 6.70 -14.16 0.55
C GLN A 187 6.35 -13.15 1.66
N ASP A 188 5.05 -12.85 1.86
CA ASP A 188 4.54 -12.00 2.94
C ASP A 188 5.08 -12.45 4.32
N ALA A 189 5.16 -13.77 4.55
CA ALA A 189 5.68 -14.34 5.78
C ALA A 189 7.19 -14.10 5.96
N VAL A 190 8.00 -14.29 4.91
CA VAL A 190 9.46 -14.04 4.94
C VAL A 190 9.75 -12.55 5.10
N GLU A 191 8.98 -11.68 4.44
CA GLU A 191 9.09 -10.22 4.61
C GLU A 191 8.68 -9.80 6.03
N ALA A 192 7.64 -10.41 6.61
CA ALA A 192 7.24 -10.19 8.00
C ALA A 192 8.30 -10.67 9.02
N GLU A 193 9.01 -11.78 8.76
CA GLU A 193 10.15 -12.22 9.58
C GLU A 193 11.33 -11.24 9.46
N GLY A 194 11.64 -10.76 8.26
CA GLY A 194 12.65 -9.72 8.04
C GLY A 194 12.32 -8.39 8.73
N LEU A 195 11.05 -8.01 8.79
CA LEU A 195 10.58 -6.84 9.56
C LEU A 195 10.63 -7.08 11.07
N ARG A 196 10.27 -8.28 11.56
CA ARG A 196 10.41 -8.64 12.99
C ARG A 196 11.85 -8.51 13.47
N TRP A 197 12.82 -9.02 12.70
CA TRP A 197 14.23 -8.91 13.04
C TRP A 197 14.72 -7.44 13.05
N GLN A 198 14.22 -6.60 12.14
CA GLN A 198 14.52 -5.17 12.16
C GLN A 198 13.93 -4.46 13.39
N VAL A 199 12.73 -4.82 13.83
CA VAL A 199 12.13 -4.30 15.07
C VAL A 199 12.93 -4.75 16.28
N GLU A 200 13.25 -6.05 16.40
CA GLU A 200 14.08 -6.58 17.49
C GLU A 200 15.46 -5.91 17.56
N LYS A 201 16.11 -5.66 16.41
CA LYS A 201 17.34 -4.87 16.36
C LYS A 201 17.14 -3.45 16.88
N LYS A 202 16.03 -2.78 16.54
CA LYS A 202 15.72 -1.43 17.01
C LYS A 202 15.39 -1.37 18.50
N ASP A 203 14.71 -2.37 19.04
CA ASP A 203 14.47 -2.48 20.48
C ASP A 203 15.78 -2.67 21.26
N ASN A 204 16.72 -3.48 20.73
CA ASN A 204 18.06 -3.62 21.30
C ASN A 204 18.87 -2.31 21.24
N GLU A 205 18.84 -1.57 20.10
CA GLU A 205 19.44 -0.23 20.00
C GLU A 205 18.83 0.73 21.04
N ILE A 206 17.50 0.70 21.24
CA ILE A 206 16.79 1.49 22.25
C ILE A 206 17.20 1.11 23.68
N VAL A 207 17.44 -0.17 23.97
CA VAL A 207 17.93 -0.64 25.27
C VAL A 207 19.34 -0.13 25.57
N GLU A 208 20.27 -0.18 24.61
CA GLU A 208 21.61 0.38 24.80
C GLU A 208 21.60 1.90 24.95
N LEU A 209 20.80 2.62 24.15
CA LEU A 209 20.61 4.06 24.33
C LEU A 209 20.02 4.42 25.71
N LYS A 210 19.08 3.61 26.24
CA LYS A 210 18.55 3.76 27.61
C LYS A 210 19.62 3.51 28.68
N LYS A 211 20.53 2.54 28.49
CA LYS A 211 21.69 2.32 29.39
C LYS A 211 22.65 3.51 29.36
N THR A 212 23.02 3.98 28.16
CA THR A 212 23.91 5.14 27.99
C THR A 212 23.32 6.41 28.61
N LEU A 213 22.01 6.65 28.45
CA LEU A 213 21.33 7.80 29.03
C LEU A 213 21.34 7.79 30.57
N ARG A 214 21.16 6.61 31.19
CA ARG A 214 21.27 6.46 32.66
C ARG A 214 22.68 6.78 33.14
N ALA A 215 23.71 6.16 32.53
CA ALA A 215 25.10 6.45 32.87
C ALA A 215 25.45 7.95 32.75
N ARG A 216 24.92 8.63 31.74
CA ARG A 216 25.09 10.10 31.59
C ARG A 216 24.30 10.91 32.63
N ALA A 217 23.15 10.45 33.10
CA ALA A 217 22.44 11.08 34.22
C ALA A 217 23.19 10.89 35.55
N ASP A 218 23.84 9.74 35.75
CA ASP A 218 24.70 9.47 36.89
C ASP A 218 25.99 10.31 36.84
N ASP A 219 26.62 10.44 35.66
CA ASP A 219 27.75 11.37 35.41
C ASP A 219 27.36 12.81 35.80
N ILE A 220 26.24 13.31 35.27
CA ILE A 220 25.74 14.67 35.55
C ILE A 220 25.47 14.87 37.05
N SER A 221 24.95 13.86 37.73
CA SER A 221 24.69 13.92 39.18
C SER A 221 26.00 13.97 39.98
N ASN A 222 27.03 13.24 39.56
CA ASN A 222 28.38 13.35 40.13
C ASN A 222 29.01 14.73 39.88
N TYR A 223 28.85 15.31 38.69
CA TYR A 223 29.34 16.67 38.40
C TYR A 223 28.61 17.75 39.22
N ARG A 224 27.29 17.60 39.44
CA ARG A 224 26.52 18.49 40.32
C ARG A 224 27.02 18.46 41.76
N LEU A 225 27.29 17.27 42.32
CA LEU A 225 27.85 17.13 43.66
C LEU A 225 29.24 17.78 43.77
N ARG A 226 30.10 17.60 42.74
CA ARG A 226 31.42 18.24 42.69
C ARG A 226 31.34 19.77 42.61
N LEU A 227 30.36 20.31 41.87
CA LEU A 227 30.09 21.74 41.80
C LEU A 227 29.63 22.28 43.16
N GLU A 228 28.64 21.65 43.80
CA GLU A 228 28.14 22.03 45.12
C GLU A 228 29.23 22.00 46.20
N MET A 229 30.17 21.03 46.13
CA MET A 229 31.36 21.00 46.99
C MET A 229 32.35 22.14 46.70
N ALA A 230 32.50 22.55 45.44
CA ALA A 230 33.35 23.69 45.06
C ALA A 230 32.73 25.02 45.51
N ASP A 231 31.42 25.20 45.32
CA ASP A 231 30.68 26.39 45.74
C ASP A 231 30.74 26.57 47.26
N LYS A 232 30.50 25.50 48.04
CA LYS A 232 30.68 25.53 49.51
C LYS A 232 32.11 25.83 49.95
N LYS A 233 33.12 25.45 49.16
CA LYS A 233 34.53 25.80 49.41
C LYS A 233 34.80 27.28 49.09
N ILE A 234 34.19 27.83 48.05
CA ILE A 234 34.26 29.26 47.71
C ILE A 234 33.57 30.10 48.79
N GLU A 235 32.36 29.73 49.22
CA GLU A 235 31.65 30.41 50.31
C GLU A 235 32.44 30.44 51.62
N SER A 236 33.02 29.29 52.02
CA SER A 236 33.78 29.19 53.27
C SER A 236 35.11 29.93 53.20
N SER A 237 35.77 29.95 52.04
CA SER A 237 36.94 30.80 51.80
C SER A 237 36.58 32.29 51.81
N GLY A 238 35.45 32.67 51.20
CA GLY A 238 34.94 34.05 51.19
C GLY A 238 34.68 34.56 52.61
N LYS A 239 33.95 33.80 53.43
CA LYS A 239 33.70 34.11 54.85
C LYS A 239 35.00 34.20 55.67
N ALA A 240 36.00 33.36 55.35
CA ALA A 240 37.31 33.43 55.99
C ALA A 240 38.09 34.71 55.61
N ASP A 241 38.07 35.10 54.33
CA ASP A 241 38.68 36.33 53.84
C ASP A 241 37.95 37.59 54.30
N GLU A 242 36.62 37.60 54.36
CA GLU A 242 35.82 38.65 55.01
C GLU A 242 36.26 38.85 56.47
N SER A 243 36.41 37.77 57.25
CA SER A 243 36.91 37.84 58.63
C SER A 243 38.35 38.37 58.72
N ARG A 244 39.15 38.20 57.66
CA ARG A 244 40.54 38.68 57.58
C ARG A 244 40.57 40.16 57.20
N VAL A 245 39.72 40.60 56.28
CA VAL A 245 39.53 42.01 55.91
C VAL A 245 38.99 42.80 57.10
N GLN A 246 37.97 42.30 57.80
CA GLN A 246 37.43 42.95 59.00
C GLN A 246 38.50 43.14 60.11
N ARG A 247 39.32 42.12 60.37
CA ARG A 247 40.44 42.23 61.33
C ARG A 247 41.54 43.19 60.87
N LEU A 248 41.84 43.24 59.58
CA LEU A 248 42.80 44.20 59.04
C LEU A 248 42.25 45.63 59.09
N GLN A 249 40.96 45.83 58.79
CA GLN A 249 40.30 47.13 58.89
C GLN A 249 40.28 47.64 60.34
N ALA A 250 39.85 46.81 61.30
CA ALA A 250 39.88 47.16 62.72
C ALA A 250 41.28 47.59 63.18
N ARG A 251 42.32 46.85 62.76
CA ARG A 251 43.72 47.20 63.06
C ARG A 251 44.18 48.50 62.37
N CYS A 252 43.70 48.79 61.16
CA CYS A 252 43.95 50.08 60.50
C CYS A 252 43.26 51.23 61.24
N ASP A 253 42.05 51.03 61.75
CA ASP A 253 41.29 52.03 62.50
C ASP A 253 41.90 52.27 63.90
N GLU A 254 42.36 51.21 64.57
CA GLU A 254 43.20 51.27 65.79
C GLU A 254 44.45 52.12 65.55
N LEU A 255 45.29 51.77 64.56
CA LEU A 255 46.51 52.50 64.22
C LEU A 255 46.25 53.95 63.78
N GLN A 256 45.12 54.23 63.09
CA GLN A 256 44.71 55.60 62.78
C GLN A 256 44.32 56.39 64.03
N ASN A 257 43.70 55.75 65.02
CA ASN A 257 43.30 56.42 66.26
C ASN A 257 44.49 56.61 67.20
N GLU A 258 45.44 55.67 67.26
CA GLU A 258 46.75 55.86 67.89
C GLU A 258 47.51 57.02 67.24
N LEU A 259 47.56 57.08 65.90
CA LEU A 259 48.21 58.18 65.17
C LEU A 259 47.53 59.54 65.43
N LYS A 260 46.18 59.60 65.49
CA LYS A 260 45.45 60.82 65.84
C LYS A 260 45.73 61.24 67.29
N LYS A 261 45.73 60.29 68.23
CA LYS A 261 46.02 60.56 69.64
C LYS A 261 47.46 61.07 69.83
N SER A 262 48.44 60.40 69.22
CA SER A 262 49.83 60.85 69.23
C SER A 262 50.01 62.21 68.57
N ARG A 263 49.30 62.52 67.47
CA ARG A 263 49.29 63.87 66.88
C ARG A 263 48.70 64.90 67.84
N ALA A 264 47.58 64.61 68.50
CA ALA A 264 46.98 65.52 69.48
C ALA A 264 47.91 65.74 70.70
N GLU A 265 48.63 64.71 71.15
CA GLU A 265 49.66 64.82 72.21
C GLU A 265 50.88 65.64 71.76
N PHE A 266 51.28 65.53 70.48
CA PHE A 266 52.30 66.40 69.88
C PHE A 266 51.80 67.84 69.68
N GLU A 267 50.54 68.04 69.30
CA GLU A 267 49.93 69.36 69.17
C GLU A 267 49.75 70.03 70.54
N GLU A 268 49.30 69.30 71.57
CA GLU A 268 49.20 69.80 72.95
C GLU A 268 50.57 70.15 73.55
N THR A 269 51.62 69.35 73.27
CA THR A 269 52.98 69.67 73.71
C THR A 269 53.64 70.77 72.89
N MET A 270 53.33 70.92 71.60
CA MET A 270 53.73 72.08 70.81
C MET A 270 53.01 73.35 71.26
N ASP A 271 51.72 73.29 71.58
CA ASP A 271 50.96 74.40 72.18
C ASP A 271 51.46 74.72 73.59
N ALA A 272 51.96 73.74 74.35
CA ALA A 272 52.62 73.98 75.63
C ALA A 272 53.95 74.70 75.44
N LEU A 273 54.81 74.21 74.55
CA LEU A 273 56.07 74.87 74.20
C LEU A 273 55.86 76.25 73.57
N GLN A 274 54.80 76.46 72.79
CA GLN A 274 54.44 77.77 72.25
C GLN A 274 53.86 78.68 73.33
N ARG A 275 53.07 78.17 74.29
CA ARG A 275 52.64 78.96 75.47
C ARG A 275 53.80 79.32 76.38
N ASP A 276 54.79 78.45 76.54
CA ASP A 276 56.02 78.71 77.31
C ASP A 276 56.96 79.66 76.54
N LEU A 277 57.01 79.57 75.21
CA LEU A 277 57.72 80.52 74.35
C LEU A 277 57.02 81.88 74.35
N ASP A 278 55.69 81.94 74.20
CA ASP A 278 54.90 83.17 74.33
C ASP A 278 54.99 83.74 75.75
N ALA A 279 55.08 82.90 76.79
CA ALA A 279 55.26 83.36 78.17
C ALA A 279 56.67 83.90 78.41
N THR A 280 57.72 83.23 77.93
CA THR A 280 59.10 83.73 78.05
C THR A 280 59.40 84.88 77.10
N GLU A 281 58.77 84.94 75.92
CA GLU A 281 58.74 86.12 75.06
C GLU A 281 57.93 87.25 75.69
N LYS A 282 56.83 86.97 76.38
CA LYS A 282 56.05 87.97 77.14
C LYS A 282 56.80 88.44 78.38
N GLU A 283 57.56 87.60 79.07
CA GLU A 283 58.46 88.02 80.15
C GLU A 283 59.62 88.86 79.59
N ASN A 284 60.24 88.43 78.50
CA ASN A 284 61.28 89.16 77.79
C ASN A 284 60.73 90.48 77.18
N ALA A 285 59.48 90.49 76.72
CA ALA A 285 58.76 91.67 76.24
C ALA A 285 58.30 92.55 77.39
N GLU A 286 57.90 92.02 78.55
CA GLU A 286 57.61 92.78 79.76
C GLU A 286 58.89 93.30 80.42
N LEU A 287 60.04 92.66 80.23
CA LEU A 287 61.36 93.19 80.60
C LEU A 287 61.79 94.27 79.60
N LYS A 288 61.58 94.04 78.30
CA LYS A 288 61.74 95.05 77.24
C LYS A 288 60.71 96.16 77.31
N GLU A 289 59.56 96.00 77.98
CA GLU A 289 58.51 97.01 78.27
C GLU A 289 58.74 97.66 79.65
N ARG A 290 59.32 96.96 80.62
CA ARG A 290 60.08 97.61 81.70
C ARG A 290 61.27 98.42 81.12
N ALA A 291 61.61 98.27 79.83
CA ALA A 291 62.44 99.17 79.03
C ALA A 291 61.70 99.96 77.89
N LYS A 292 60.40 99.69 77.61
CA LYS A 292 59.59 100.28 76.51
C LYS A 292 58.28 100.93 76.95
N ASN A 293 57.54 100.49 77.95
CA ASN A 293 56.75 101.46 78.73
C ASN A 293 57.64 102.46 79.49
N MET A 294 58.95 102.15 79.61
CA MET A 294 60.01 103.14 79.86
C MET A 294 60.42 104.00 78.64
N SER A 295 59.96 103.74 77.40
CA SER A 295 60.38 104.50 76.19
C SER A 295 59.37 104.74 75.03
N LYS A 296 58.11 104.22 75.08
CA LYS A 296 56.84 104.38 74.29
C LYS A 296 55.95 103.11 74.50
N LYS A 297 54.68 103.14 74.94
CA LYS A 297 53.62 104.16 74.89
C LYS A 297 52.95 104.41 73.48
N ALA A 298 52.84 103.43 72.52
CA ALA A 298 52.22 103.64 71.14
C ALA A 298 51.79 102.45 70.11
N LEU A 299 50.46 102.21 69.79
CA LEU A 299 49.65 102.04 68.46
C LEU A 299 49.47 100.69 67.49
N LEU A 300 48.40 100.42 66.59
CA LEU A 300 47.84 99.12 65.81
C LEU A 300 46.90 99.25 64.42
N MET A 301 46.16 98.38 63.54
CA MET A 301 45.83 96.91 62.97
C MET A 301 44.62 96.65 61.81
N ASN A 302 44.42 95.53 60.92
CA ASN A 302 43.19 94.85 60.09
C ASN A 302 43.25 94.35 58.49
N LEU A 303 42.40 93.64 57.56
CA LEU A 303 41.24 92.56 57.31
C LEU A 303 40.84 92.05 55.74
N SER A 304 39.86 91.08 55.29
CA SER A 304 39.55 90.47 53.82
C SER A 304 38.16 89.67 53.27
N ASN A 305 37.92 89.04 52.00
CA ASN A 305 36.61 88.34 51.36
C ASN A 305 36.46 87.33 50.00
N THR A 306 35.25 86.87 49.37
CA THR A 306 34.91 85.73 48.25
C THR A 306 33.56 85.77 47.24
N LEU A 307 32.83 84.93 46.30
CA LEU A 307 32.67 83.57 45.46
C LEU A 307 31.36 83.30 44.39
N ASN A 308 31.21 82.38 43.29
CA ASN A 308 29.90 81.97 42.40
C ASN A 308 29.70 80.75 41.23
N GLN A 309 28.56 80.52 40.36
CA GLN A 309 28.04 79.28 39.44
C GLN A 309 27.02 79.44 38.10
N GLN A 310 26.27 78.62 37.17
CA GLN A 310 25.96 77.20 36.46
C GLN A 310 24.79 76.96 35.23
N ASN A 311 24.73 75.89 34.26
CA ASN A 311 23.67 75.01 33.36
C ASN A 311 22.74 75.34 32.00
N MET A 312 21.92 74.57 31.08
CA MET A 312 21.64 73.19 30.26
C MET A 312 20.31 72.98 29.21
N SER A 313 20.11 72.08 28.08
CA SER A 313 18.79 71.65 27.19
C SER A 313 18.71 70.70 25.79
N SER A 314 17.55 70.09 25.18
CA SER A 314 17.29 69.36 23.74
C SER A 314 15.85 68.69 23.14
N ALA A 315 15.53 68.21 21.81
CA ALA A 315 14.24 67.48 21.16
C ALA A 315 14.02 66.86 19.58
N PRO A 316 12.94 66.04 19.06
CA PRO A 316 12.67 65.31 17.65
C PRO A 316 11.19 64.97 16.87
N SER A 317 10.96 64.26 15.63
CA SER A 317 9.61 63.91 14.79
C SER A 317 9.42 62.88 13.46
N THR A 318 8.21 62.47 12.80
CA THR A 318 7.88 61.41 11.59
C THR A 318 6.53 61.36 10.58
N PRO A 319 6.28 60.46 9.46
CA PRO A 319 5.15 60.40 8.30
C PRO A 319 4.49 59.05 7.52
N THR A 320 3.46 59.00 6.50
CA THR A 320 2.85 57.79 5.60
C THR A 320 1.66 57.94 4.41
N SER A 321 1.27 57.01 3.38
CA SER A 321 0.04 56.98 2.33
C SER A 321 -0.36 55.74 1.27
N ALA A 322 -1.55 55.59 0.46
CA ALA A 322 -2.00 54.53 -0.66
C ALA A 322 -3.42 54.54 -1.59
N GLY A 323 -3.80 53.67 -2.66
CA GLY A 323 -5.17 53.46 -3.46
C GLY A 323 -5.46 52.59 -4.87
N ALA A 324 -6.71 52.16 -5.42
CA ALA A 324 -7.11 51.39 -6.79
C ALA A 324 -8.65 50.96 -7.31
N SER A 325 -9.08 50.60 -8.65
CA SER A 325 -10.27 49.67 -9.25
C SER A 325 -11.09 49.83 -10.71
N PHE A 326 -11.77 48.80 -11.46
CA PHE A 326 -12.93 48.86 -12.57
C PHE A 326 -13.74 47.55 -13.16
N ALA A 327 -15.01 47.60 -13.74
CA ALA A 327 -15.81 46.48 -14.47
C ALA A 327 -17.19 46.81 -15.26
N THR A 328 -17.80 45.93 -16.14
CA THR A 328 -19.14 46.20 -16.85
C THR A 328 -20.16 45.10 -17.41
N HIS A 329 -19.90 43.79 -17.58
CA HIS A 329 -20.69 42.90 -18.52
C HIS A 329 -21.95 42.10 -18.01
N ALA A 330 -22.62 42.50 -16.93
CA ALA A 330 -23.38 41.55 -16.07
C ALA A 330 -24.66 40.84 -16.61
N ALA A 331 -25.47 41.44 -17.50
CA ALA A 331 -26.88 41.02 -17.65
C ALA A 331 -27.12 39.75 -18.50
N GLU A 332 -26.43 39.63 -19.65
CA GLU A 332 -26.60 38.51 -20.60
C GLU A 332 -26.09 37.17 -20.01
N ILE A 333 -25.03 37.27 -19.20
CA ILE A 333 -24.42 36.15 -18.46
C ILE A 333 -25.48 35.43 -17.61
N ALA A 334 -26.31 36.17 -16.86
CA ALA A 334 -27.28 35.61 -15.92
C ALA A 334 -28.37 34.74 -16.59
N TYR A 335 -28.74 35.02 -17.84
CA TYR A 335 -29.71 34.18 -18.58
C TYR A 335 -29.06 32.84 -19.01
N LEU A 336 -27.84 32.91 -19.56
CA LEU A 336 -27.10 31.73 -19.99
C LEU A 336 -26.73 30.82 -18.80
N GLU A 337 -26.38 31.41 -17.65
CA GLU A 337 -26.17 30.68 -16.39
C GLU A 337 -27.42 29.93 -15.93
N ALA A 338 -28.61 30.49 -16.11
CA ALA A 338 -29.87 29.86 -15.72
C ALA A 338 -30.17 28.60 -16.56
N GLU A 339 -30.08 28.68 -17.90
CA GLU A 339 -30.32 27.54 -18.79
C GLU A 339 -29.24 26.45 -18.62
N LEU A 340 -27.97 26.84 -18.43
CA LEU A 340 -26.90 25.91 -18.06
C LEU A 340 -27.19 25.22 -16.72
N SER A 341 -27.70 25.95 -15.72
CA SER A 341 -28.06 25.39 -14.41
C SER A 341 -29.16 24.32 -14.52
N GLU A 342 -30.15 24.50 -15.38
CA GLU A 342 -31.21 23.51 -15.61
C GLU A 342 -30.68 22.28 -16.37
N ARG A 343 -29.95 22.47 -17.48
CA ARG A 343 -29.34 21.37 -18.25
C ARG A 343 -28.41 20.52 -17.39
N GLN A 344 -27.61 21.16 -16.52
CA GLN A 344 -26.77 20.46 -15.54
C GLN A 344 -27.56 19.65 -14.50
N LYS A 345 -28.73 20.12 -14.05
CA LYS A 345 -29.60 19.36 -13.12
C LYS A 345 -30.17 18.11 -13.78
N ALA A 346 -30.66 18.23 -15.01
CA ALA A 346 -31.18 17.10 -15.80
C ALA A 346 -30.09 16.04 -16.04
N LEU A 347 -28.88 16.45 -16.42
CA LEU A 347 -27.74 15.56 -16.62
C LEU A 347 -27.32 14.86 -15.31
N LYS A 348 -27.21 15.59 -14.19
CA LYS A 348 -26.94 15.02 -12.86
C LYS A 348 -27.99 13.97 -12.43
N TRP A 349 -29.26 14.18 -12.77
CA TRP A 349 -30.32 13.20 -12.52
C TRP A 349 -30.13 11.93 -13.37
N ALA A 350 -29.89 12.07 -14.67
CA ALA A 350 -29.64 10.96 -15.58
C ALA A 350 -28.41 10.12 -15.16
N ASP A 351 -27.28 10.77 -14.84
CA ASP A 351 -26.08 10.10 -14.32
C ASP A 351 -26.34 9.35 -13.02
N THR A 352 -27.18 9.90 -12.14
CA THR A 352 -27.56 9.25 -10.89
C THR A 352 -28.43 8.03 -11.15
N ARG A 353 -29.38 8.11 -12.10
CA ARG A 353 -30.22 6.98 -12.48
C ARG A 353 -29.45 5.87 -13.20
N ILE A 354 -28.51 6.21 -14.09
CA ILE A 354 -27.61 5.25 -14.74
C ILE A 354 -26.72 4.56 -13.68
N ARG A 355 -26.19 5.30 -12.70
CA ARG A 355 -25.41 4.72 -11.60
C ARG A 355 -26.25 3.78 -10.72
N GLN A 356 -27.50 4.12 -10.41
CA GLN A 356 -28.43 3.23 -9.70
C GLN A 356 -28.67 1.91 -10.46
N LEU A 357 -28.97 1.99 -11.76
CA LEU A 357 -29.24 0.79 -12.58
C LEU A 357 -28.00 -0.10 -12.73
N LYS A 358 -26.81 0.49 -12.92
CA LYS A 358 -25.53 -0.24 -12.91
C LYS A 358 -25.27 -0.90 -11.55
N ALA A 359 -25.51 -0.19 -10.45
CA ALA A 359 -25.35 -0.73 -9.10
C ALA A 359 -26.31 -1.91 -8.83
N GLN A 360 -27.57 -1.81 -9.26
CA GLN A 360 -28.55 -2.89 -9.15
C GLN A 360 -28.11 -4.15 -9.90
N GLU A 361 -27.61 -4.03 -11.13
CA GLU A 361 -27.11 -5.20 -11.87
C GLU A 361 -25.84 -5.78 -11.24
N THR A 362 -24.91 -4.95 -10.75
CA THR A 362 -23.73 -5.47 -10.01
C THR A 362 -24.10 -6.17 -8.69
N LEU A 363 -25.16 -5.73 -8.01
CA LEU A 363 -25.68 -6.41 -6.81
C LEU A 363 -26.39 -7.73 -7.17
N ARG A 364 -27.10 -7.77 -8.30
CA ARG A 364 -27.72 -8.99 -8.84
C ARG A 364 -26.66 -10.05 -9.11
N LEU A 365 -25.62 -9.70 -9.88
CA LEU A 365 -24.47 -10.57 -10.17
C LEU A 365 -23.71 -10.98 -8.91
N LEU A 366 -23.54 -10.07 -7.93
CA LEU A 366 -22.93 -10.39 -6.64
C LEU A 366 -23.75 -11.42 -5.84
N SER A 367 -25.08 -11.37 -5.91
CA SER A 367 -25.98 -12.32 -5.23
C SER A 367 -26.03 -13.71 -5.89
N GLU A 368 -25.62 -13.83 -7.17
CA GLU A 368 -25.44 -15.11 -7.86
C GLU A 368 -24.14 -15.82 -7.46
N MET A 369 -23.17 -15.10 -6.88
CA MET A 369 -21.92 -15.67 -6.39
C MET A 369 -22.07 -16.31 -5.00
N ARG A 370 -21.36 -17.43 -4.77
CA ARG A 370 -21.31 -18.08 -3.46
C ARG A 370 -20.69 -17.12 -2.41
N PRO A 371 -21.33 -16.89 -1.25
CA PRO A 371 -20.75 -16.09 -0.17
C PRO A 371 -19.37 -16.58 0.26
N LEU A 372 -18.45 -15.65 0.48
CA LEU A 372 -17.09 -15.93 0.96
C LEU A 372 -17.13 -16.21 2.46
N ALA A 373 -17.13 -17.49 2.84
CA ALA A 373 -16.88 -17.90 4.22
C ALA A 373 -15.43 -17.55 4.61
N VAL A 374 -15.25 -16.73 5.64
CA VAL A 374 -13.94 -16.48 6.25
C VAL A 374 -13.51 -17.75 6.99
N PRO A 375 -12.26 -18.23 6.84
CA PRO A 375 -11.78 -19.37 7.63
C PRO A 375 -11.85 -19.08 9.13
N ASN A 376 -12.21 -20.10 9.92
CA ASN A 376 -12.24 -20.02 11.38
C ASN A 376 -10.84 -19.94 12.02
N ASP A 377 -9.79 -20.19 11.23
CA ASP A 377 -8.39 -20.15 11.65
C ASP A 377 -7.87 -18.71 11.77
N ILE A 378 -7.05 -18.46 12.79
CA ILE A 378 -6.51 -17.12 13.07
C ILE A 378 -5.39 -16.79 12.06
N CYS A 379 -5.76 -16.14 10.96
CA CYS A 379 -4.90 -15.81 9.83
C CYS A 379 -4.64 -14.28 9.70
N GLY A 380 -4.58 -13.56 10.84
CA GLY A 380 -4.36 -12.12 10.89
C GLY A 380 -5.14 -11.40 11.99
N PRO A 381 -4.97 -10.06 12.13
CA PRO A 381 -5.53 -9.29 13.25
C PRO A 381 -7.07 -9.23 13.26
N LEU A 382 -7.72 -9.23 12.10
CA LEU A 382 -9.20 -9.23 12.02
C LEU A 382 -9.79 -10.56 12.49
N THR A 383 -9.23 -11.69 12.05
CA THR A 383 -9.60 -13.03 12.54
C THR A 383 -9.25 -13.22 14.02
N LEU A 384 -8.17 -12.59 14.51
CA LEU A 384 -7.83 -12.60 15.94
C LEU A 384 -8.86 -11.80 16.75
N ALA A 385 -9.25 -10.61 16.31
CA ALA A 385 -10.27 -9.80 16.96
C ALA A 385 -11.65 -10.50 16.99
N ALA A 386 -12.02 -11.21 15.92
CA ALA A 386 -13.22 -12.05 15.88
C ALA A 386 -13.12 -13.24 16.85
N ALA A 387 -11.94 -13.89 16.94
CA ALA A 387 -11.68 -14.97 17.89
C ALA A 387 -11.60 -14.50 19.36
N GLN A 388 -11.28 -13.23 19.61
CA GLN A 388 -11.24 -12.58 20.92
C GLN A 388 -12.49 -11.73 21.21
N SER A 389 -13.59 -11.95 20.48
CA SER A 389 -14.85 -11.25 20.72
C SER A 389 -15.46 -11.60 22.08
N VAL A 390 -16.00 -10.60 22.78
CA VAL A 390 -16.63 -10.76 24.11
C VAL A 390 -17.77 -11.78 24.07
N GLU A 391 -18.52 -11.81 22.97
CA GLU A 391 -19.56 -12.80 22.65
C GLU A 391 -19.02 -14.23 22.70
N ARG A 392 -17.90 -14.49 22.02
CA ARG A 392 -17.26 -15.82 22.00
C ARG A 392 -16.71 -16.19 23.38
N GLU A 393 -16.19 -15.22 24.13
CA GLU A 393 -15.73 -15.48 25.50
C GLU A 393 -16.89 -15.77 26.47
N GLU A 394 -18.04 -15.09 26.34
CA GLU A 394 -19.28 -15.39 27.08
C GLU A 394 -19.82 -16.79 26.69
N LEU A 395 -19.81 -17.13 25.40
CA LEU A 395 -20.23 -18.44 24.90
C LEU A 395 -19.31 -19.58 25.36
N ASP A 396 -17.99 -19.41 25.28
CA ASP A 396 -17.01 -20.40 25.73
C ASP A 396 -17.09 -20.64 27.26
N LYS A 397 -17.49 -19.64 28.05
CA LYS A 397 -17.77 -19.82 29.50
C LYS A 397 -19.02 -20.69 29.70
N VAL A 398 -20.10 -20.40 28.95
CA VAL A 398 -21.36 -21.15 28.99
C VAL A 398 -21.20 -22.59 28.50
N LEU A 399 -20.38 -22.84 27.47
CA LEU A 399 -20.05 -24.18 26.99
C LEU A 399 -19.32 -25.02 28.06
N ARG A 400 -18.30 -24.46 28.71
CA ARG A 400 -17.57 -25.15 29.80
C ARG A 400 -18.47 -25.43 31.01
N GLU A 401 -19.41 -24.54 31.33
CA GLU A 401 -20.44 -24.81 32.35
C GLU A 401 -21.39 -25.94 31.91
N ALA A 402 -21.78 -25.99 30.63
CA ALA A 402 -22.61 -27.06 30.07
C ALA A 402 -21.92 -28.44 30.12
N GLU A 403 -20.64 -28.53 29.73
CA GLU A 403 -19.84 -29.76 29.79
C GLU A 403 -19.65 -30.26 31.22
N THR A 404 -19.40 -29.33 32.15
CA THR A 404 -19.28 -29.61 33.59
C THR A 404 -20.60 -30.14 34.14
N LEU A 405 -21.72 -29.45 33.89
CA LEU A 405 -23.06 -29.89 34.32
C LEU A 405 -23.48 -31.20 33.67
N GLN A 406 -23.14 -31.45 32.40
CA GLN A 406 -23.40 -32.72 31.76
C GLN A 406 -22.63 -33.84 32.47
N THR A 407 -21.34 -33.64 32.76
CA THR A 407 -20.48 -34.61 33.46
C THR A 407 -20.96 -34.87 34.90
N GLU A 408 -21.43 -33.84 35.61
CA GLU A 408 -22.08 -33.98 36.91
C GLU A 408 -23.40 -34.76 36.80
N SER A 409 -24.26 -34.43 35.83
CA SER A 409 -25.58 -35.05 35.65
C SER A 409 -25.54 -36.55 35.37
N ARG A 410 -24.47 -37.06 34.73
CA ARG A 410 -24.27 -38.50 34.48
C ARG A 410 -24.30 -39.33 35.77
N LYS A 411 -23.91 -38.75 36.92
CA LYS A 411 -23.98 -39.39 38.25
C LYS A 411 -25.41 -39.57 38.77
N PHE A 412 -26.39 -38.90 38.16
CA PHE A 412 -27.79 -38.81 38.58
C PHE A 412 -28.79 -39.29 37.51
N GLN A 413 -28.30 -40.01 36.49
CA GLN A 413 -29.12 -40.68 35.45
C GLN A 413 -29.81 -41.96 35.94
N ILE A 414 -29.48 -42.42 37.16
CA ILE A 414 -29.95 -43.67 37.75
C ILE A 414 -30.77 -43.32 39.01
N PRO A 415 -31.89 -44.00 39.32
CA PRO A 415 -32.52 -43.92 40.64
C PRO A 415 -31.53 -44.29 41.77
N TYR A 416 -31.67 -43.71 42.95
CA TYR A 416 -30.89 -44.13 44.12
C TYR A 416 -31.20 -45.60 44.48
N VAL A 417 -30.15 -46.42 44.64
CA VAL A 417 -30.25 -47.83 45.06
C VAL A 417 -29.71 -47.97 46.48
N ASN A 418 -30.49 -48.62 47.36
CA ASN A 418 -30.10 -48.87 48.75
C ASN A 418 -28.91 -49.84 48.83
N ASP A 419 -27.90 -49.50 49.65
CA ASP A 419 -26.78 -50.41 49.94
C ASP A 419 -27.17 -51.39 51.05
N PRO A 420 -27.20 -52.72 50.80
CA PRO A 420 -27.61 -53.71 51.80
C PRO A 420 -26.67 -53.78 53.02
N ASN A 421 -25.44 -53.26 52.91
CA ASN A 421 -24.46 -53.24 54.01
C ASN A 421 -24.64 -52.02 54.93
N LYS A 422 -25.46 -51.03 54.54
CA LYS A 422 -25.70 -49.80 55.32
C LYS A 422 -26.99 -49.91 56.15
N SER A 423 -26.97 -49.29 57.34
CA SER A 423 -28.16 -49.23 58.19
C SER A 423 -29.30 -48.45 57.52
N ARG A 424 -30.56 -48.77 57.85
CA ARG A 424 -31.74 -48.11 57.28
C ARG A 424 -31.70 -46.57 57.43
N LYS A 425 -31.17 -46.07 58.54
CA LYS A 425 -30.98 -44.61 58.78
C LYS A 425 -29.90 -44.02 57.86
N ALA A 426 -28.79 -44.72 57.65
CA ALA A 426 -27.71 -44.28 56.77
C ALA A 426 -28.15 -44.26 55.29
N ASN A 427 -28.90 -45.28 54.84
CA ASN A 427 -29.46 -45.31 53.49
C ASN A 427 -30.47 -44.17 53.26
N LEU A 428 -31.38 -43.89 54.21
CA LEU A 428 -32.32 -42.77 54.12
C LEU A 428 -31.62 -41.41 54.04
N ALA A 429 -30.54 -41.20 54.81
CA ALA A 429 -29.76 -39.97 54.75
C ALA A 429 -29.01 -39.82 53.41
N ALA A 430 -28.45 -40.91 52.88
CA ALA A 430 -27.80 -40.93 51.57
C ALA A 430 -28.80 -40.71 50.42
N GLU A 431 -30.00 -41.30 50.50
CA GLU A 431 -31.09 -41.07 49.54
C GLU A 431 -31.51 -39.60 49.49
N GLN A 432 -31.73 -38.98 50.67
CA GLN A 432 -32.07 -37.56 50.77
C GLN A 432 -30.98 -36.66 50.17
N LEU A 433 -29.71 -36.94 50.50
CA LEU A 433 -28.58 -36.21 49.94
C LEU A 433 -28.52 -36.35 48.41
N TYR A 434 -28.70 -37.57 47.89
CA TYR A 434 -28.67 -37.87 46.46
C TYR A 434 -29.71 -37.05 45.67
N TYR A 435 -30.99 -37.11 46.07
CA TYR A 435 -32.04 -36.34 45.39
C TYR A 435 -31.88 -34.82 45.58
N SER A 436 -31.32 -34.35 46.70
CA SER A 436 -31.01 -32.93 46.88
C SER A 436 -29.93 -32.42 45.90
N GLN A 437 -28.92 -33.26 45.61
CA GLN A 437 -27.87 -32.95 44.63
C GLN A 437 -28.40 -33.01 43.20
N ALA A 438 -29.21 -34.02 42.87
CA ALA A 438 -29.90 -34.10 41.58
C ALA A 438 -30.80 -32.88 41.32
N ALA A 439 -31.55 -32.42 42.33
CA ALA A 439 -32.37 -31.20 42.24
C ALA A 439 -31.53 -29.93 42.05
N ASN A 440 -30.36 -29.83 42.71
CA ASN A 440 -29.45 -28.70 42.54
C ASN A 440 -28.88 -28.63 41.10
N ILE A 441 -28.44 -29.76 40.55
CA ILE A 441 -27.99 -29.86 39.15
C ILE A 441 -29.13 -29.55 38.18
N SER A 442 -30.35 -30.01 38.45
CA SER A 442 -31.55 -29.69 37.66
C SER A 442 -31.80 -28.18 37.59
N ARG A 443 -31.68 -27.48 38.73
CA ARG A 443 -31.81 -26.02 38.81
C ARG A 443 -30.71 -25.31 38.02
N ARG A 444 -29.44 -25.70 38.19
CA ARG A 444 -28.31 -25.12 37.44
C ARG A 444 -28.45 -25.32 35.92
N ILE A 445 -28.96 -26.48 35.49
CA ILE A 445 -29.30 -26.75 34.08
C ILE A 445 -30.40 -25.81 33.57
N LEU A 446 -31.41 -25.46 34.38
CA LEU A 446 -32.45 -24.49 34.00
C LEU A 446 -31.90 -23.06 33.94
N GLU A 447 -31.09 -22.65 34.91
CA GLU A 447 -30.40 -21.35 34.95
C GLU A 447 -29.47 -21.18 33.74
N LEU A 448 -28.78 -22.24 33.32
CA LEU A 448 -27.94 -22.23 32.12
C LEU A 448 -28.76 -22.08 30.84
N LYS A 449 -29.90 -22.80 30.69
CA LYS A 449 -30.81 -22.64 29.54
C LYS A 449 -31.30 -21.20 29.40
N GLN A 450 -31.71 -20.58 30.51
CA GLN A 450 -32.13 -19.18 30.53
C GLN A 450 -30.99 -18.24 30.12
N ARG A 451 -29.75 -18.51 30.57
CA ARG A 451 -28.58 -17.69 30.19
C ARG A 451 -28.24 -17.81 28.70
N VAL A 452 -28.32 -19.01 28.11
CA VAL A 452 -28.17 -19.22 26.66
C VAL A 452 -29.22 -18.42 25.89
N GLN A 453 -30.49 -18.44 26.33
CA GLN A 453 -31.57 -17.67 25.70
C GLN A 453 -31.34 -16.15 25.78
N CYS A 454 -30.86 -15.64 26.94
CA CYS A 454 -30.52 -14.23 27.11
C CYS A 454 -29.34 -13.79 26.24
N ILE A 455 -28.30 -14.63 26.08
CA ILE A 455 -27.17 -14.35 25.20
C ILE A 455 -27.64 -14.31 23.74
N TRP A 456 -28.43 -15.31 23.29
CA TRP A 456 -29.00 -15.30 21.94
C TRP A 456 -29.81 -14.03 21.67
N ALA A 457 -30.75 -13.67 22.55
CA ALA A 457 -31.58 -12.47 22.40
C ALA A 457 -30.80 -11.14 22.43
N ARG A 458 -29.62 -11.12 23.04
CA ARG A 458 -28.72 -9.95 23.12
C ARG A 458 -27.89 -9.78 21.84
N HIS A 459 -27.44 -10.87 21.22
CA HIS A 459 -26.53 -10.86 20.07
C HIS A 459 -27.25 -11.01 18.72
N HIS A 460 -28.43 -11.64 18.69
CA HIS A 460 -29.26 -11.88 17.51
C HIS A 460 -30.63 -11.17 17.63
N PRO A 461 -30.67 -9.82 17.66
CA PRO A 461 -31.92 -9.07 17.87
C PRO A 461 -32.90 -9.26 16.71
N GLY A 462 -34.03 -9.93 16.98
CA GLY A 462 -35.10 -10.19 16.01
C GLY A 462 -35.06 -11.58 15.37
N GLU A 463 -34.02 -12.38 15.59
CA GLU A 463 -33.98 -13.77 15.14
C GLU A 463 -34.65 -14.70 16.17
N PRO A 464 -35.54 -15.62 15.75
CA PRO A 464 -36.11 -16.60 16.67
C PRO A 464 -35.02 -17.55 17.19
N LEU A 465 -35.16 -18.00 18.45
CA LEU A 465 -34.26 -18.98 19.04
C LEU A 465 -34.21 -20.26 18.16
N PRO A 466 -33.03 -20.75 17.74
CA PRO A 466 -32.91 -21.93 16.89
C PRO A 466 -33.66 -23.15 17.45
N SER A 467 -34.38 -23.86 16.59
CA SER A 467 -35.27 -24.97 16.96
C SER A 467 -34.57 -26.12 17.70
N LEU A 468 -33.25 -26.27 17.50
CA LEU A 468 -32.38 -27.18 18.26
C LEU A 468 -32.45 -26.97 19.78
N PHE A 469 -32.77 -25.76 20.24
CA PHE A 469 -32.89 -25.40 21.66
C PHE A 469 -34.32 -25.60 22.22
N ALA A 470 -35.29 -26.01 21.41
CA ALA A 470 -36.67 -26.24 21.88
C ALA A 470 -36.81 -27.55 22.70
N SER A 471 -35.98 -28.58 22.40
CA SER A 471 -36.11 -29.94 22.93
C SER A 471 -35.09 -30.28 24.03
N PHE A 472 -34.81 -29.35 24.95
CA PHE A 472 -33.92 -29.62 26.09
C PHE A 472 -34.56 -30.53 27.16
N ASN A 473 -34.63 -31.84 26.89
CA ASN A 473 -35.07 -32.85 27.85
C ASN A 473 -34.38 -32.69 29.22
N SER A 474 -35.11 -32.88 30.31
CA SER A 474 -34.52 -32.89 31.65
C SER A 474 -33.85 -34.24 31.91
N VAL A 475 -32.56 -34.23 32.23
CA VAL A 475 -31.76 -35.45 32.50
C VAL A 475 -32.05 -36.02 33.90
N ALA A 476 -32.75 -35.28 34.74
CA ALA A 476 -32.94 -35.61 36.15
C ALA A 476 -33.97 -36.72 36.37
N VAL A 477 -33.53 -37.82 37.00
CA VAL A 477 -34.41 -38.85 37.53
C VAL A 477 -35.22 -38.26 38.69
N THR A 478 -36.49 -37.95 38.45
CA THR A 478 -37.45 -37.69 39.52
C THR A 478 -37.65 -38.96 40.35
N LYS A 479 -37.76 -38.82 41.67
CA LYS A 479 -38.14 -39.93 42.55
C LYS A 479 -39.50 -40.48 42.12
N SER A 480 -39.55 -41.75 41.74
CA SER A 480 -40.80 -42.40 41.34
C SER A 480 -41.79 -42.39 42.50
N GLU A 481 -43.05 -42.02 42.24
CA GLU A 481 -44.09 -42.10 43.26
C GLU A 481 -44.42 -43.56 43.55
N LYS A 482 -43.89 -44.05 44.69
CA LYS A 482 -44.27 -45.31 45.36
C LYS A 482 -44.35 -46.53 44.42
N THR A 483 -43.19 -47.06 44.05
CA THR A 483 -43.08 -48.52 43.85
C THR A 483 -43.60 -49.24 45.10
N LEU A 484 -44.40 -50.30 44.90
CA LEU A 484 -44.90 -51.13 45.99
C LEU A 484 -43.73 -51.89 46.65
N ASN A 485 -43.71 -51.92 47.98
CA ASN A 485 -42.68 -52.64 48.75
C ASN A 485 -42.83 -54.16 48.59
N ASP A 486 -42.26 -54.72 47.53
CA ASP A 486 -42.26 -56.16 47.21
C ASP A 486 -41.28 -56.99 48.08
N GLY A 487 -40.69 -56.38 49.12
CA GLY A 487 -39.73 -57.02 50.04
C GLY A 487 -38.37 -57.40 49.45
N ALA A 488 -38.24 -57.50 48.13
CA ALA A 488 -37.02 -57.87 47.41
C ALA A 488 -35.91 -56.82 47.55
N ILE A 489 -34.69 -57.26 47.89
CA ILE A 489 -33.51 -56.42 48.10
C ILE A 489 -32.50 -56.63 46.96
N GLY A 490 -31.75 -55.59 46.59
CA GLY A 490 -30.69 -55.67 45.58
C GLY A 490 -31.22 -55.87 44.17
N ILE A 491 -30.60 -56.77 43.39
CA ILE A 491 -30.86 -56.98 41.95
C ILE A 491 -32.33 -57.32 41.66
N HIS A 492 -33.05 -57.93 42.61
CA HIS A 492 -34.45 -58.31 42.43
C HIS A 492 -35.46 -57.21 42.83
N SER A 493 -35.02 -56.10 43.40
CA SER A 493 -35.88 -54.97 43.80
C SER A 493 -36.54 -54.29 42.59
N ALA A 494 -37.71 -53.68 42.81
CA ALA A 494 -38.42 -52.93 41.77
C ALA A 494 -37.61 -51.70 41.31
N GLU A 495 -36.88 -51.10 42.24
CA GLU A 495 -36.00 -49.95 42.02
C GLU A 495 -34.83 -50.32 41.09
N TYR A 496 -34.17 -51.45 41.34
CA TYR A 496 -33.08 -51.94 40.48
C TYR A 496 -33.60 -52.33 39.10
N LYS A 497 -34.73 -53.03 39.00
CA LYS A 497 -35.36 -53.38 37.71
C LYS A 497 -35.75 -52.13 36.92
N SER A 498 -36.30 -51.09 37.57
CA SER A 498 -36.63 -49.80 36.95
C SER A 498 -35.37 -49.06 36.48
N ALA A 499 -34.31 -49.05 37.29
CA ALA A 499 -33.00 -48.49 36.93
C ALA A 499 -32.37 -49.20 35.73
N PHE A 500 -32.39 -50.54 35.72
CA PHE A 500 -31.87 -51.36 34.62
C PHE A 500 -32.61 -51.10 33.32
N ASN A 501 -33.95 -51.14 33.34
CA ASN A 501 -34.76 -50.89 32.13
C ASN A 501 -34.56 -49.46 31.58
N LYS A 502 -34.33 -48.46 32.44
CA LYS A 502 -34.03 -47.08 32.00
C LYS A 502 -32.67 -46.92 31.31
N LEU A 503 -31.70 -47.78 31.61
CA LEU A 503 -30.35 -47.74 31.03
C LEU A 503 -30.20 -48.64 29.80
N PHE A 504 -30.89 -49.78 29.78
CA PHE A 504 -30.64 -50.85 28.82
C PHE A 504 -31.86 -51.25 27.97
N GLY A 505 -33.08 -50.85 28.37
CA GLY A 505 -34.33 -51.30 27.74
C GLY A 505 -34.61 -50.77 26.33
N ASN A 506 -33.82 -49.81 25.84
CA ASN A 506 -33.92 -49.27 24.48
C ASN A 506 -32.82 -49.79 23.53
N LEU A 507 -31.90 -50.67 23.98
CA LEU A 507 -30.70 -51.03 23.23
C LEU A 507 -30.99 -51.75 21.90
N GLU A 508 -31.99 -52.63 21.82
CA GLU A 508 -32.42 -53.22 20.55
C GLU A 508 -32.88 -52.18 19.53
N GLU A 509 -33.61 -51.15 19.97
CA GLU A 509 -34.17 -50.11 19.10
C GLU A 509 -33.12 -49.09 18.66
N GLU A 510 -32.22 -48.66 19.56
CA GLU A 510 -31.07 -47.81 19.21
C GLU A 510 -30.13 -48.54 18.23
N ARG A 511 -29.90 -49.84 18.43
CA ARG A 511 -29.18 -50.70 17.47
C ARG A 511 -29.89 -50.76 16.12
N ARG A 512 -31.22 -50.95 16.10
CA ARG A 512 -32.01 -50.98 14.85
C ARG A 512 -31.88 -49.67 14.06
N ILE A 513 -32.03 -48.53 14.74
CA ILE A 513 -31.88 -47.19 14.15
C ILE A 513 -30.45 -46.96 13.63
N PHE A 514 -29.43 -47.46 14.34
CA PHE A 514 -28.04 -47.40 13.89
C PHE A 514 -27.78 -48.26 12.64
N GLU A 515 -28.33 -49.48 12.59
CA GLU A 515 -28.20 -50.37 11.45
C GLU A 515 -28.98 -49.87 10.21
N GLU A 516 -30.12 -49.19 10.40
CA GLU A 516 -30.86 -48.50 9.32
C GLU A 516 -30.06 -47.30 8.79
N LYS A 517 -29.50 -46.46 9.66
CA LYS A 517 -28.61 -45.34 9.28
C LYS A 517 -27.29 -45.77 8.62
N ARG A 518 -26.96 -47.07 8.63
CA ARG A 518 -25.77 -47.63 7.96
C ARG A 518 -26.13 -48.38 6.66
N ARG A 519 -27.37 -48.26 6.18
CA ARG A 519 -27.88 -48.78 4.90
C ARG A 519 -28.38 -47.68 3.95
N ALA A 520 -28.49 -46.45 4.45
CA ALA A 520 -28.68 -45.22 3.67
C ALA A 520 -27.32 -44.53 3.45
#